data_AF-A0A8S3IZI1-F1
#
_entry.id   AF-A0A8S3IZI1-F1
#
_cell.length_a   1.000
_cell.length_b   1.000
_cell.length_c   1.000
_cell.angle_alpha   90.00
_cell.angle_beta   90.00
_cell.angle_gamma   90.00
#
_symmetry.space_group_name_H-M   'P 1'
#
loop_
_entity.id
_entity.type
_entity.pdbx_description
1 polymer ?
#
loop_
_entity_poly.entity_id
_entity_poly.type
_entity_poly.pdbx_seq_one_letter_code
_entity_poly.pdbx_strand_id
1 'polypeptide(L)'
;MNMKTLERKCFPVNRWLDLNEGDNRTHIMLEKFTVNESCEENEYYEHNSHDQYKTEYTIRTKTSMKQAMNNSDVYANIYLKIYNDKNKHTEDMLLNNTKHQTTPFRTGKIDKFEIGSIRLMDDTIDKIELWHDNTSNFDWLCEWIEIKNKKTGTTKCFAVNRLLSRKASDGAIKIVLTIHSHYPCDRIARELHVL
;
A
#
# COMPACT_ATOMS: atom_id res chain seq x y z
N MET A 1 -47.77 4.22 9.33
CA MET A 1 -46.55 5.01 9.08
C MET A 1 -45.36 4.07 9.13
N ASN A 2 -44.59 3.96 8.03
CA ASN A 2 -43.44 3.07 7.96
C ASN A 2 -42.21 3.85 8.48
N MET A 3 -41.78 3.59 9.70
CA MET A 3 -40.59 4.23 10.27
C MET A 3 -39.35 3.68 9.55
N LYS A 4 -38.72 4.50 8.72
CA LYS A 4 -37.38 4.19 8.20
C LYS A 4 -36.43 4.11 9.38
N THR A 5 -35.86 2.93 9.62
CA THR A 5 -34.76 2.76 10.57
C THR A 5 -33.54 3.54 10.06
N LEU A 6 -32.97 4.39 10.93
CA LEU A 6 -31.71 5.10 10.66
C LEU A 6 -30.55 4.10 10.82
N GLU A 7 -29.89 3.74 9.72
CA GLU A 7 -28.61 3.01 9.76
C GLU A 7 -27.48 4.00 10.06
N ARG A 8 -26.77 3.80 11.18
CA ARG A 8 -25.52 4.53 11.48
C ARG A 8 -24.34 3.66 11.05
N LYS A 9 -23.33 4.27 10.42
CA LYS A 9 -22.08 3.60 10.01
C LYS A 9 -20.92 4.34 10.68
N CYS A 10 -20.12 3.63 11.48
CA CYS A 10 -18.93 4.20 12.11
C CYS A 10 -17.68 3.89 11.28
N PHE A 11 -16.79 4.87 11.20
CA PHE A 11 -15.49 4.80 10.53
C PHE A 11 -14.45 5.36 11.51
N PRO A 12 -13.90 4.53 12.41
CA PRO A 12 -12.97 5.02 13.41
C PRO A 12 -11.65 5.46 12.75
N VAL A 13 -11.24 6.71 13.04
CA VAL A 13 -10.01 7.32 12.49
C VAL A 13 -8.78 6.93 13.33
N ASN A 14 -8.95 6.80 14.65
CA ASN A 14 -7.97 6.33 15.67
C ASN A 14 -6.52 6.83 15.46
N ARG A 15 -6.36 8.03 14.91
CA ARG A 15 -5.06 8.59 14.55
C ARG A 15 -5.17 10.07 14.17
N TRP A 16 -4.09 10.80 14.38
CA TRP A 16 -3.91 12.15 13.84
C TRP A 16 -3.70 12.13 12.32
N LEU A 17 -4.39 13.05 11.65
CA LEU A 17 -4.25 13.33 10.22
C LEU A 17 -3.44 14.61 10.01
N ASP A 18 -2.23 14.65 10.54
CA ASP A 18 -1.33 15.81 10.51
C ASP A 18 -0.01 15.44 9.82
N LEU A 19 0.68 16.42 9.23
CA LEU A 19 2.01 16.24 8.63
C LEU A 19 3.14 16.27 9.67
N ASN A 20 2.87 16.80 10.86
CA ASN A 20 3.81 17.00 11.95
C ASN A 20 3.49 16.15 13.19
N GLU A 21 2.37 15.43 13.18
CA GLU A 21 1.94 14.56 14.28
C GLU A 21 1.56 13.16 13.78
N GLY A 22 1.56 12.18 14.70
CA GLY A 22 1.30 10.78 14.38
C GLY A 22 2.39 10.19 13.47
N ASP A 23 2.00 9.75 12.28
CA ASP A 23 2.84 9.21 11.20
C ASP A 23 2.87 10.13 9.97
N ASN A 24 2.63 11.43 10.16
CA ASN A 24 2.85 12.46 9.15
C ASN A 24 2.02 12.26 7.87
N ARG A 25 0.77 11.79 8.00
CA ARG A 25 -0.19 11.71 6.88
C ARG A 25 -1.45 12.48 7.23
N THR A 26 -2.00 13.19 6.25
CA THR A 26 -3.22 13.99 6.38
C THR A 26 -4.47 13.30 5.84
N HIS A 27 -4.34 12.06 5.38
CA HIS A 27 -5.43 11.30 4.80
C HIS A 27 -5.29 9.81 5.09
N ILE A 28 -6.44 9.15 5.22
CA ILE A 28 -6.58 7.69 5.35
C ILE A 28 -7.85 7.25 4.60
N MET A 29 -7.84 6.02 4.08
CA MET A 29 -9.04 5.38 3.55
C MET A 29 -9.66 4.52 4.66
N LEU A 30 -10.92 4.81 5.01
CA LEU A 30 -11.63 4.11 6.06
C LEU A 30 -12.55 3.04 5.48
N GLU A 31 -12.44 1.82 6.00
CA GLU A 31 -13.38 0.75 5.71
C GLU A 31 -14.51 0.76 6.73
N LYS A 32 -15.74 0.41 6.29
CA LYS A 32 -16.91 0.33 7.16
C LYS A 32 -16.60 -0.64 8.30
N PHE A 33 -16.69 -0.16 9.55
CA PHE A 33 -16.59 -1.03 10.71
C PHE A 33 -17.84 -1.89 10.81
N THR A 34 -17.70 -3.22 10.76
CA THR A 34 -18.81 -4.18 10.80
C THR A 34 -18.92 -4.83 12.19
N VAL A 35 -19.14 -4.04 13.23
CA VAL A 35 -19.63 -4.55 14.51
C VAL A 35 -20.62 -3.54 15.09
N ASN A 36 -21.71 -4.03 15.67
CA ASN A 36 -22.80 -3.31 16.34
C ASN A 36 -22.32 -2.58 17.61
N GLU A 37 -21.31 -1.74 17.52
CA GLU A 37 -20.85 -0.90 18.63
C GLU A 37 -20.95 0.56 18.19
N SER A 38 -21.60 1.35 19.04
CA SER A 38 -21.82 2.78 18.87
C SER A 38 -20.49 3.50 18.63
N CYS A 39 -20.51 4.64 17.95
CA CYS A 39 -19.35 5.52 17.83
C CYS A 39 -19.05 6.23 19.18
N GLU A 40 -19.37 5.59 20.31
CA GLU A 40 -19.19 6.14 21.65
C GLU A 40 -17.71 6.12 22.03
N GLU A 41 -17.36 7.14 22.80
CA GLU A 41 -16.02 7.64 23.09
C GLU A 41 -15.08 6.54 23.57
N ASN A 42 -14.17 6.09 22.70
CA ASN A 42 -12.98 5.40 23.17
C ASN A 42 -11.97 6.45 23.63
N GLU A 43 -11.49 6.27 24.86
CA GLU A 43 -10.49 7.08 25.54
C GLU A 43 -9.27 7.38 24.64
N TYR A 44 -8.77 8.59 24.77
CA TYR A 44 -7.57 9.11 24.11
C TYR A 44 -6.35 8.28 24.52
N TYR A 45 -5.98 7.25 23.76
CA TYR A 45 -4.71 6.54 23.94
C TYR A 45 -3.61 7.21 23.11
N GLU A 46 -2.80 8.02 23.78
CA GLU A 46 -1.57 8.61 23.26
C GLU A 46 -0.52 7.49 23.06
N HIS A 47 -0.56 6.80 21.92
CA HIS A 47 0.39 5.72 21.61
C HIS A 47 1.60 6.26 20.84
N ASN A 48 2.81 5.98 21.37
CA ASN A 48 4.06 6.06 20.62
C ASN A 48 3.90 5.38 19.25
N SER A 49 4.41 6.00 18.20
CA SER A 49 4.23 5.57 16.79
C SER A 49 4.73 4.16 16.46
N HIS A 50 5.45 3.49 17.37
CA HIS A 50 5.81 2.08 17.27
C HIS A 50 4.79 1.12 17.89
N ASP A 51 4.08 1.53 18.96
CA ASP A 51 3.09 0.69 19.66
C ASP A 51 1.74 0.62 18.93
N GLN A 52 1.53 1.46 17.92
CA GLN A 52 0.31 1.47 17.12
C GLN A 52 0.26 0.32 16.11
N TYR A 53 1.40 -0.13 15.61
CA TYR A 53 1.46 -1.11 14.53
C TYR A 53 1.51 -2.54 15.06
N LYS A 54 0.46 -3.31 14.77
CA LYS A 54 0.39 -4.73 15.13
C LYS A 54 1.20 -5.62 14.20
N THR A 55 1.53 -5.15 13.00
CA THR A 55 2.40 -5.86 12.06
C THR A 55 3.21 -4.87 11.25
N GLU A 56 4.48 -5.15 11.02
CA GLU A 56 5.36 -4.27 10.24
C GLU A 56 5.96 -4.98 9.03
N TYR A 57 6.17 -4.21 7.96
CA TYR A 57 6.72 -4.66 6.70
C TYR A 57 7.85 -3.75 6.23
N THR A 58 8.85 -4.38 5.60
CA THR A 58 9.79 -3.68 4.72
C THR A 58 9.34 -3.91 3.28
N ILE A 59 9.09 -2.82 2.55
CA ILE A 59 8.66 -2.84 1.15
C ILE A 59 9.81 -2.34 0.28
N ARG A 60 10.11 -3.03 -0.83
CA ARG A 60 11.00 -2.50 -1.87
C ARG A 60 10.28 -2.50 -3.21
N THR A 61 10.46 -1.43 -3.97
CA THR A 61 9.89 -1.31 -5.32
C THR A 61 10.99 -1.00 -6.31
N LYS A 62 10.87 -1.51 -7.54
CA LYS A 62 11.74 -1.14 -8.65
C LYS A 62 10.92 -0.42 -9.71
N THR A 63 11.25 0.84 -9.93
CA THR A 63 10.72 1.60 -11.05
C THR A 63 11.55 1.31 -12.29
N SER A 64 10.88 1.07 -13.43
CA SER A 64 11.57 0.70 -14.66
C SER A 64 12.45 1.81 -15.20
N MET A 65 13.47 1.44 -15.98
CA MET A 65 14.24 2.38 -16.81
C MET A 65 13.61 2.61 -18.18
N LYS A 66 12.65 1.77 -18.59
CA LYS A 66 11.89 1.99 -19.83
C LYS A 66 11.16 3.33 -19.69
N GLN A 67 11.31 4.21 -20.67
CA GLN A 67 10.61 5.49 -20.68
C GLN A 67 9.10 5.20 -20.62
N ALA A 68 8.45 5.49 -19.50
CA ALA A 68 7.05 5.87 -19.57
C ALA A 68 7.01 7.08 -20.53
N MET A 69 6.00 7.16 -21.40
CA MET A 69 6.03 8.02 -22.59
C MET A 69 6.31 9.52 -22.31
N ASN A 70 6.31 9.96 -21.05
CA ASN A 70 6.73 11.29 -20.61
C ASN A 70 7.48 11.15 -19.26
N ASN A 71 8.67 11.76 -19.11
CA ASN A 71 9.52 11.84 -17.90
C ASN A 71 8.89 11.28 -16.60
N SER A 72 9.36 10.09 -16.19
CA SER A 72 8.80 9.25 -15.11
C SER A 72 9.28 9.60 -13.69
N ASP A 73 9.31 10.88 -13.35
CA ASP A 73 9.40 11.28 -11.94
C ASP A 73 7.99 11.31 -11.36
N VAL A 74 7.68 10.34 -10.50
CA VAL A 74 6.33 10.13 -9.97
C VAL A 74 6.06 11.10 -8.82
N TYR A 75 5.07 11.97 -9.02
CA TYR A 75 4.49 12.83 -7.97
C TYR A 75 3.14 12.30 -7.45
N ALA A 76 2.77 11.06 -7.79
CA ALA A 76 1.55 10.41 -7.30
C ALA A 76 1.80 9.68 -5.98
N ASN A 77 0.78 9.61 -5.13
CA ASN A 77 0.82 8.72 -3.97
C ASN A 77 0.53 7.29 -4.42
N ILE A 78 1.41 6.37 -4.04
CA ILE A 78 1.24 4.93 -4.29
C ILE A 78 0.74 4.26 -3.02
N TYR A 79 -0.28 3.41 -3.15
CA TYR A 79 -0.89 2.70 -2.04
C TYR A 79 -0.77 1.20 -2.25
N LEU A 80 -0.67 0.48 -1.14
CA LEU A 80 -0.54 -0.97 -1.06
C LEU A 80 -1.54 -1.52 -0.05
N LYS A 81 -2.22 -2.60 -0.41
CA LYS A 81 -2.96 -3.46 0.52
C LYS A 81 -2.44 -4.89 0.41
N ILE A 82 -2.16 -5.51 1.54
CA ILE A 82 -1.62 -6.88 1.61
C ILE A 82 -2.72 -7.80 2.11
N TYR A 83 -2.92 -8.93 1.42
CA TYR A 83 -3.83 -9.99 1.82
C TYR A 83 -3.06 -11.26 2.17
N ASN A 84 -3.58 -11.99 3.15
CA ASN A 84 -3.16 -13.36 3.42
C ASN A 84 -4.04 -14.37 2.65
N ASP A 85 -3.70 -15.65 2.79
CA ASP A 85 -4.38 -16.80 2.18
C ASP A 85 -5.83 -17.01 2.66
N LYS A 86 -6.20 -16.39 3.78
CA LYS A 86 -7.57 -16.40 4.34
C LYS A 86 -8.37 -15.15 3.97
N ASN A 87 -7.90 -14.35 3.00
CA ASN A 87 -8.48 -13.07 2.59
C ASN A 87 -8.54 -11.98 3.69
N LYS A 88 -7.86 -12.17 4.82
CA LYS A 88 -7.63 -11.09 5.78
C LYS A 88 -6.59 -10.13 5.21
N HIS A 89 -6.79 -8.84 5.39
CA HIS A 89 -5.93 -7.82 4.78
C HIS A 89 -5.58 -6.67 5.72
N THR A 90 -4.54 -5.94 5.34
CA THR A 90 -4.21 -4.64 5.93
C THR A 90 -5.25 -3.59 5.51
N GLU A 91 -5.23 -2.46 6.19
CA GLU A 91 -5.71 -1.19 5.64
C GLU A 91 -4.94 -0.77 4.38
N ASP A 92 -5.39 0.29 3.72
CA ASP A 92 -4.69 0.92 2.61
C ASP A 92 -3.44 1.65 3.15
N MET A 93 -2.26 1.19 2.73
CA MET A 93 -0.98 1.73 3.21
C MET A 93 -0.32 2.60 2.16
N LEU A 94 -0.02 3.85 2.49
CA LEU A 94 0.73 4.76 1.64
C LEU A 94 2.23 4.39 1.62
N LEU A 95 2.77 4.19 0.42
CA LEU A 95 4.20 4.00 0.19
C LEU A 95 4.89 5.36 0.08
N ASN A 96 5.30 5.94 1.21
CA ASN A 96 6.04 7.19 1.26
C ASN A 96 7.37 7.04 2.00
N ASN A 97 8.37 7.84 1.59
CA ASN A 97 9.68 7.84 2.23
C ASN A 97 9.83 9.05 3.14
N THR A 98 9.14 9.03 4.29
CA THR A 98 9.20 10.13 5.26
C THR A 98 10.57 10.27 5.92
N LYS A 99 11.35 9.18 6.01
CA LYS A 99 12.64 9.15 6.73
C LYS A 99 13.81 9.71 5.93
N HIS A 100 13.83 9.53 4.60
CA HIS A 100 15.01 9.90 3.80
C HIS A 100 14.85 11.18 2.99
N GLN A 101 13.71 11.89 3.09
CA GLN A 101 13.43 13.18 2.41
C GLN A 101 13.71 13.17 0.89
N THR A 102 13.74 11.99 0.26
CA THR A 102 13.91 11.86 -1.19
C THR A 102 12.57 11.60 -1.85
N THR A 103 12.38 12.16 -3.05
CA THR A 103 11.26 11.81 -3.93
C THR A 103 11.39 10.33 -4.34
N PRO A 104 10.47 9.44 -3.92
CA PRO A 104 10.52 8.03 -4.30
C PRO A 104 10.08 7.82 -5.75
N PHE A 105 10.21 6.59 -6.24
CA PHE A 105 9.72 6.10 -7.53
C PHE A 105 10.35 6.81 -8.74
N ARG A 106 11.59 7.29 -8.60
CA ARG A 106 12.34 7.82 -9.74
C ARG A 106 12.70 6.69 -10.71
N THR A 107 12.69 7.01 -11.99
CA THR A 107 13.09 6.12 -13.09
C THR A 107 14.33 5.30 -12.77
N GLY A 108 14.23 3.97 -12.90
CA GLY A 108 15.34 3.05 -12.66
C GLY A 108 15.76 2.87 -11.21
N LYS A 109 15.16 3.57 -10.24
CA LYS A 109 15.53 3.46 -8.82
C LYS A 109 14.83 2.31 -8.12
N ILE A 110 15.50 1.82 -7.08
CA ILE A 110 14.91 0.93 -6.08
C ILE A 110 14.66 1.78 -4.84
N ASP A 111 13.41 1.86 -4.44
CA ASP A 111 12.99 2.55 -3.23
C ASP A 111 12.68 1.53 -2.14
N LYS A 112 12.96 1.90 -0.87
CA LYS A 112 12.70 1.09 0.31
C LYS A 112 11.80 1.88 1.26
N PHE A 113 10.76 1.22 1.76
CA PHE A 113 9.80 1.77 2.70
C PHE A 113 9.70 0.86 3.93
N GLU A 114 9.58 1.47 5.11
CA GLU A 114 9.26 0.77 6.35
C GLU A 114 7.85 1.19 6.74
N ILE A 115 6.91 0.24 6.74
CA ILE A 115 5.48 0.52 6.89
C ILE A 115 4.91 -0.40 7.96
N GLY A 116 4.12 0.17 8.86
CA GLY A 116 3.34 -0.58 9.83
C GLY A 116 1.86 -0.65 9.43
N SER A 117 1.22 -1.76 9.80
CA SER A 117 -0.23 -1.96 9.76
C SER A 117 -0.77 -2.00 11.18
N ILE A 118 -1.91 -1.35 11.40
CA ILE A 118 -2.65 -1.41 12.67
C ILE A 118 -3.37 -2.74 12.85
N ARG A 119 -3.46 -3.56 11.79
CA ARG A 119 -4.08 -4.88 11.83
C ARG A 119 -3.00 -5.92 12.11
N LEU A 120 -3.32 -6.84 13.03
CA LEU A 120 -2.47 -8.01 13.25
C LEU A 120 -2.66 -8.94 12.06
N MET A 121 -1.64 -9.11 11.23
CA MET A 121 -1.67 -10.03 10.09
C MET A 121 -1.05 -11.37 10.47
N ASP A 122 -1.48 -12.43 9.78
CA ASP A 122 -0.85 -13.74 9.88
C ASP A 122 0.48 -13.72 9.07
N ASP A 123 1.26 -14.78 9.17
CA ASP A 123 2.61 -14.83 8.60
C ASP A 123 2.62 -14.96 7.06
N THR A 124 1.46 -15.28 6.47
CA THR A 124 1.25 -15.49 5.04
C THR A 124 0.95 -14.19 4.32
N ILE A 125 1.61 -14.01 3.18
CA ILE A 125 1.36 -12.94 2.21
C ILE A 125 1.00 -13.68 0.91
N ASP A 126 -0.21 -13.49 0.41
CA ASP A 126 -0.77 -14.27 -0.71
C ASP A 126 -1.01 -13.42 -1.97
N LYS A 127 -1.65 -12.27 -1.80
CA LYS A 127 -1.91 -11.31 -2.87
C LYS A 127 -1.82 -9.88 -2.36
N ILE A 128 -1.65 -8.95 -3.29
CA ILE A 128 -1.63 -7.52 -3.00
C ILE A 128 -2.54 -6.76 -3.95
N GLU A 129 -3.00 -5.61 -3.49
CA GLU A 129 -3.52 -4.55 -4.34
C GLU A 129 -2.53 -3.38 -4.34
N LEU A 130 -2.20 -2.90 -5.53
CA LEU A 130 -1.31 -1.77 -5.73
C LEU A 130 -2.03 -0.74 -6.60
N TRP A 131 -2.08 0.51 -6.17
CA TRP A 131 -2.74 1.59 -6.93
C TRP A 131 -2.13 2.96 -6.65
N HIS A 132 -2.52 3.95 -7.45
CA HIS A 132 -2.19 5.36 -7.21
C HIS A 132 -3.45 6.24 -7.14
N ASP A 133 -3.38 7.37 -6.43
CA ASP A 133 -4.53 8.30 -6.28
C ASP A 133 -4.78 9.22 -7.47
N ASN A 134 -3.99 9.08 -8.54
CA ASN A 134 -4.16 9.85 -9.78
C ASN A 134 -4.13 11.38 -9.54
N THR A 135 -3.43 11.84 -8.51
CA THR A 135 -3.17 13.25 -8.24
C THR A 135 -2.23 13.89 -9.26
N SER A 136 -1.66 13.09 -10.16
CA SER A 136 -0.78 13.56 -11.22
C SER A 136 -1.03 12.83 -12.55
N ASN A 137 -0.69 13.49 -13.67
CA ASN A 137 -0.86 13.00 -15.04
C ASN A 137 0.19 11.94 -15.46
N PHE A 138 0.82 11.27 -14.49
CA PHE A 138 1.99 10.44 -14.72
C PHE A 138 1.67 8.96 -14.66
N ASP A 139 2.43 8.20 -15.43
CA ASP A 139 2.30 6.76 -15.54
C ASP A 139 3.45 6.11 -14.76
N TRP A 140 3.13 5.23 -13.81
CA TRP A 140 4.15 4.50 -13.07
C TRP A 140 4.32 3.10 -13.67
N LEU A 141 5.49 2.85 -14.25
CA LEU A 141 5.91 1.52 -14.68
C LEU A 141 6.74 0.87 -13.58
N CYS A 142 6.07 0.08 -12.74
CA CYS A 142 6.71 -0.74 -11.74
C CYS A 142 7.14 -2.08 -12.35
N GLU A 143 8.39 -2.51 -12.13
CA GLU A 143 8.87 -3.83 -12.57
C GLU A 143 8.44 -4.89 -11.56
N TRP A 144 8.75 -4.67 -10.29
CA TRP A 144 8.42 -5.58 -9.20
C TRP A 144 8.27 -4.84 -7.87
N ILE A 145 7.56 -5.51 -6.95
CA ILE A 145 7.45 -5.15 -5.54
C ILE A 145 7.82 -6.34 -4.66
N GLU A 146 8.69 -6.09 -3.69
CA GLU A 146 9.14 -7.02 -2.66
C GLU A 146 8.52 -6.62 -1.32
N ILE A 147 8.00 -7.60 -0.60
CA ILE A 147 7.36 -7.40 0.71
C ILE A 147 7.97 -8.36 1.69
N LYS A 148 8.60 -7.84 2.74
CA LYS A 148 9.14 -8.61 3.86
C LYS A 148 8.34 -8.33 5.12
N ASN A 149 7.73 -9.36 5.71
CA ASN A 149 7.16 -9.28 7.05
C ASN A 149 8.33 -9.22 8.07
N LYS A 150 8.41 -8.16 8.88
CA LYS A 150 9.53 -7.95 9.81
C LYS A 150 9.51 -8.93 10.99
N LYS A 151 8.33 -9.38 11.42
CA LYS A 151 8.18 -10.34 12.52
C LYS A 151 8.67 -11.73 12.11
N THR A 152 8.29 -12.19 10.92
CA THR A 152 8.55 -13.56 10.48
C THR A 152 9.79 -13.70 9.61
N GLY A 153 10.26 -12.58 9.05
CA GLY A 153 11.33 -12.56 8.05
C GLY A 153 10.90 -13.05 6.66
N THR A 154 9.64 -13.47 6.48
CA THR A 154 9.14 -14.00 5.20
C THR A 154 9.12 -12.89 4.15
N THR A 155 9.72 -13.18 3.00
CA THR A 155 9.76 -12.27 1.84
C THR A 155 8.96 -12.85 0.68
N LYS A 156 8.12 -12.02 0.07
CA LYS A 156 7.38 -12.33 -1.16
C LYS A 156 7.67 -11.30 -2.24
N CYS A 157 7.69 -11.77 -3.47
CA CYS A 157 7.97 -10.98 -4.65
C CYS A 157 6.80 -11.05 -5.62
N PHE A 158 6.37 -9.89 -6.10
CA PHE A 158 5.30 -9.74 -7.06
C PHE A 158 5.85 -9.04 -8.30
N ALA A 159 5.76 -9.71 -9.44
CA ALA A 159 5.99 -9.08 -10.73
C ALA A 159 4.84 -8.11 -11.03
N VAL A 160 5.15 -6.87 -11.38
CA VAL A 160 4.14 -5.89 -11.80
C VAL A 160 4.17 -5.75 -13.31
N ASN A 161 5.33 -5.36 -13.87
CA ASN A 161 5.59 -5.15 -15.31
C ASN A 161 4.43 -4.52 -16.09
N ARG A 162 3.72 -3.60 -15.44
CA ARG A 162 2.52 -2.96 -15.99
C ARG A 162 2.56 -1.48 -15.72
N LEU A 163 2.14 -0.73 -16.74
CA LEU A 163 1.89 0.69 -16.61
C LEU A 163 0.58 0.91 -15.86
N LEU A 164 0.63 1.49 -14.67
CA LEU A 164 -0.57 1.96 -13.98
C LEU A 164 -0.86 3.38 -14.44
N SER A 165 -1.87 3.53 -15.29
CA SER A 165 -2.23 4.80 -15.93
C SER A 165 -3.67 4.79 -16.41
N ARG A 166 -4.35 5.94 -16.30
CA ARG A 166 -5.65 6.16 -16.96
C ARG A 166 -5.55 6.21 -18.49
N LYS A 167 -4.36 6.52 -19.03
CA LYS A 167 -4.08 6.58 -20.47
C LYS A 167 -3.57 5.25 -21.03
N ALA A 168 -3.24 4.28 -20.16
CA ALA A 168 -3.00 2.92 -20.61
C ALA A 168 -4.27 2.36 -21.27
N SER A 169 -4.11 1.36 -22.14
CA SER A 169 -5.20 0.78 -22.94
C SER A 169 -6.39 0.28 -22.14
N ASP A 170 -6.19 -0.02 -20.85
CA ASP A 170 -7.21 -0.51 -19.92
C ASP A 170 -7.65 0.54 -18.88
N GLY A 171 -7.01 1.72 -18.85
CA GLY A 171 -7.27 2.79 -17.89
C GLY A 171 -7.05 2.40 -16.42
N ALA A 172 -6.38 1.28 -16.15
CA ALA A 172 -6.30 0.71 -14.81
C ALA A 172 -5.25 1.42 -13.95
N ILE A 173 -5.71 2.10 -12.91
CA ILE A 173 -4.86 2.71 -11.87
C ILE A 173 -4.62 1.79 -10.67
N LYS A 174 -5.29 0.63 -10.65
CA LYS A 174 -5.27 -0.39 -9.60
C LYS A 174 -5.02 -1.76 -10.23
N ILE A 175 -4.14 -2.55 -9.62
CA ILE A 175 -3.87 -3.94 -10.00
C ILE A 175 -3.92 -4.84 -8.77
N VAL A 176 -4.46 -6.04 -8.94
CA VAL A 176 -4.36 -7.15 -7.98
C VAL A 176 -3.26 -8.10 -8.48
N LEU A 177 -2.30 -8.41 -7.63
CA LEU A 177 -1.18 -9.29 -7.96
C LEU A 177 -1.17 -10.48 -7.00
N THR A 178 -1.06 -11.68 -7.56
CA THR A 178 -0.76 -12.91 -6.81
C THR A 178 0.75 -13.16 -6.83
N ILE A 179 1.26 -13.97 -5.90
CA ILE A 179 2.68 -14.32 -5.88
C ILE A 179 3.10 -14.88 -7.24
N HIS A 180 4.14 -14.28 -7.84
CA HIS A 180 4.62 -14.69 -9.15
C HIS A 180 5.43 -16.00 -9.07
N SER A 181 6.21 -16.18 -8.00
CA SER A 181 6.95 -17.42 -7.68
C SER A 181 7.67 -17.32 -6.33
N HIS A 182 8.24 -18.42 -5.84
CA HIS A 182 9.17 -18.41 -4.70
C HIS A 182 10.58 -17.87 -5.06
N TYR A 183 10.77 -17.32 -6.27
CA TYR A 183 12.08 -16.81 -6.68
C TYR A 183 12.36 -15.43 -6.07
N PRO A 184 13.64 -15.15 -5.77
CA PRO A 184 14.10 -13.80 -5.42
C PRO A 184 13.68 -12.75 -6.48
N CYS A 185 13.34 -11.53 -6.02
CA CYS A 185 12.81 -10.45 -6.86
C CYS A 185 13.76 -10.03 -8.01
N ASP A 186 15.07 -10.12 -7.79
CA ASP A 186 16.10 -9.86 -8.80
C ASP A 186 16.10 -10.88 -9.93
N ARG A 187 15.64 -12.11 -9.67
CA ARG A 187 15.47 -13.14 -10.70
C ARG A 187 14.23 -12.90 -11.56
N ILE A 188 13.13 -12.44 -10.94
CA ILE A 188 11.88 -12.09 -11.63
C ILE A 188 12.12 -10.97 -12.65
N ALA A 189 12.94 -9.97 -12.32
CA ALA A 189 13.30 -8.88 -13.25
C ALA A 189 14.06 -9.38 -14.49
N ARG A 190 14.88 -10.43 -14.35
CA ARG A 190 15.67 -11.01 -15.45
C ARG A 190 14.86 -11.97 -16.30
N GLU A 191 14.03 -12.81 -15.68
CA GLU A 191 13.26 -13.85 -16.37
C GLU A 191 12.01 -13.32 -17.08
N LEU A 192 11.47 -12.17 -16.66
CA LEU A 192 10.35 -11.51 -17.34
C LEU A 192 10.77 -10.61 -18.52
N HIS A 193 12.01 -10.71 -18.99
CA HIS A 193 12.44 -10.18 -20.31
C HIS A 193 11.86 -11.00 -21.49
N VAL A 194 10.60 -11.43 -21.39
CA VAL A 194 9.88 -12.00 -22.53
C VAL A 194 9.00 -10.89 -23.13
N LEU A 195 9.64 -10.21 -24.09
CA LEU A 195 9.12 -9.31 -25.13
C LEU A 195 8.69 -7.91 -24.68
#